data_AF-M6V3C8-F1
#
_entry.id   AF-M6V3C8-F1
#
_cell.length_a   1.000
_cell.length_b   1.000
_cell.length_c   1.000
_cell.angle_alpha   90.00
_cell.angle_beta   90.00
_cell.angle_gamma   90.00
#
_symmetry.space_group_name_H-M   'P 1'
#
loop_
_entity.id
_entity.type
_entity.pdbx_description
1 polymer ?
#
loop_
_entity_poly.entity_id
_entity_poly.type
_entity_poly.pdbx_seq_one_letter_code
_entity_poly.pdbx_strand_id
1 'polypeptide(L)'
;MDSFEHIHFAETILIVSGIIYTLHGLIHQLIVGAAVGFFQYPEERQSRLILMMWITSGAFMSFLGILPAILILFFGPQPPVITTLIVETVAVGFLSLHIFLSGYKTHTQPIKIGFFLSLGYTIVLSAYLLNFWV
;
A
#
# COMPACT_ATOMS: atom_id res chain seq x y z
N MET A 1 -30.70 -8.94 -5.61
CA MET A 1 -29.93 -8.68 -4.38
C MET A 1 -29.00 -7.55 -4.72
N ASP A 2 -29.27 -6.35 -4.24
CA ASP A 2 -28.41 -5.20 -4.49
C ASP A 2 -27.10 -5.40 -3.72
N SER A 3 -26.09 -5.92 -4.41
CA SER A 3 -24.85 -6.43 -3.79
C SER A 3 -23.92 -5.35 -3.22
N PHE A 4 -24.41 -4.11 -3.09
CA PHE A 4 -23.63 -2.94 -2.68
C PHE A 4 -24.31 -2.12 -1.59
N GLU A 5 -25.38 -2.62 -0.97
CA GLU A 5 -26.09 -1.93 0.13
C GLU A 5 -25.18 -1.60 1.33
N HIS A 6 -24.08 -2.35 1.50
CA HIS A 6 -23.07 -2.14 2.55
C HIS A 6 -21.96 -1.15 2.19
N ILE A 7 -21.96 -0.59 0.98
CA ILE A 7 -20.97 0.42 0.58
C ILE A 7 -21.54 1.79 0.92
N HIS A 8 -21.03 2.35 2.00
CA HIS A 8 -21.29 3.74 2.37
C HIS A 8 -20.10 4.62 2.00
N PHE A 9 -20.21 5.88 2.40
CA PHE A 9 -19.20 6.89 2.09
C PHE A 9 -17.81 6.53 2.63
N ALA A 10 -17.74 5.92 3.82
CA ALA A 10 -16.49 5.54 4.46
C ALA A 10 -15.77 4.42 3.69
N GLU A 11 -16.51 3.39 3.26
CA GLU A 11 -16.02 2.30 2.43
C GLU A 11 -15.54 2.83 1.07
N THR A 12 -16.27 3.78 0.49
CA THR A 12 -15.90 4.42 -0.77
C THR A 12 -14.55 5.14 -0.66
N ILE A 13 -14.35 5.92 0.41
CA ILE A 13 -13.06 6.60 0.66
C ILE A 13 -11.94 5.56 0.83
N LEU A 14 -12.18 4.53 1.63
CA LEU A 14 -11.20 3.47 1.87
C LEU A 14 -10.80 2.79 0.56
N ILE A 15 -11.78 2.36 -0.25
CA ILE A 15 -11.57 1.70 -1.54
C ILE A 15 -10.80 2.60 -2.50
N VAL A 16 -11.22 3.86 -2.68
CA VAL A 16 -10.56 4.79 -3.60
C VAL A 16 -9.13 5.08 -3.17
N SER A 17 -8.88 5.29 -1.86
CA SER A 17 -7.54 5.50 -1.34
C SER A 17 -6.64 4.27 -1.54
N GLY A 18 -7.18 3.07 -1.35
CA GLY A 18 -6.49 1.80 -1.60
C GLY A 18 -6.15 1.59 -3.07
N ILE A 19 -7.04 1.97 -3.99
CA ILE A 19 -6.76 1.94 -5.44
C ILE A 19 -5.61 2.89 -5.78
N ILE A 20 -5.62 4.13 -5.28
CA ILE A 20 -4.53 5.09 -5.52
C ILE A 20 -3.20 4.54 -4.97
N TYR A 21 -3.23 3.99 -3.76
CA TYR A 21 -2.07 3.36 -3.12
C TYR A 21 -1.53 2.17 -3.94
N THR A 22 -2.44 1.33 -4.45
CA THR A 22 -2.13 0.19 -5.33
C THR A 22 -1.48 0.64 -6.62
N LEU A 23 -2.07 1.63 -7.29
CA LEU A 23 -1.57 2.14 -8.58
C LEU A 23 -0.14 2.65 -8.46
N HIS A 24 0.20 3.34 -7.38
CA HIS A 24 1.57 3.75 -7.13
C HIS A 24 2.51 2.53 -6.96
N GLY A 25 2.08 1.51 -6.22
CA GLY A 25 2.82 0.25 -6.09
C GLY A 25 3.07 -0.46 -7.43
N LEU A 26 2.06 -0.49 -8.30
CA LEU A 26 2.17 -1.08 -9.63
C LEU A 26 3.10 -0.28 -10.54
N ILE A 27 3.01 1.06 -10.51
CA ILE A 27 3.91 1.94 -11.27
C ILE A 27 5.37 1.71 -10.84
N HIS A 28 5.63 1.55 -9.55
CA HIS A 28 6.94 1.17 -9.03
C HIS A 28 7.46 -0.12 -9.67
N GLN A 29 6.64 -1.17 -9.69
CA GLN A 29 7.02 -2.45 -10.25
C GLN A 29 7.25 -2.40 -11.76
N LEU A 30 6.44 -1.65 -12.51
CA LEU A 30 6.58 -1.48 -13.95
C LEU A 30 7.88 -0.76 -14.31
N ILE A 31 8.20 0.34 -13.61
CA ILE A 31 9.44 1.08 -13.83
C ILE A 31 10.65 0.22 -13.50
N VAL A 32 10.61 -0.52 -12.39
CA VAL A 32 11.71 -1.42 -12.01
C VAL A 32 11.85 -2.57 -13.00
N GLY A 33 10.75 -3.20 -13.41
CA GLY A 33 10.77 -4.28 -14.40
C GLY A 33 11.39 -3.84 -15.72
N ALA A 34 11.03 -2.64 -16.19
CA ALA A 34 11.66 -2.02 -17.35
C ALA A 34 13.17 -1.77 -17.09
N ALA A 35 13.53 -1.17 -15.97
CA ALA A 35 14.92 -0.88 -15.63
C ALA A 35 15.79 -2.15 -15.57
N VAL A 36 15.33 -3.23 -14.95
CA VAL A 36 16.05 -4.52 -14.91
C VAL A 36 16.18 -5.13 -16.32
N GLY A 37 15.17 -4.98 -17.18
CA GLY A 37 15.22 -5.43 -18.57
C GLY A 37 16.23 -4.67 -19.43
N PHE A 38 16.41 -3.37 -19.19
CA PHE A 38 17.36 -2.52 -19.92
C PHE A 38 18.79 -2.58 -19.35
N PHE A 39 18.94 -2.71 -18.03
CA PHE A 39 20.23 -2.79 -17.35
C PHE A 39 20.54 -4.25 -16.99
N GLN A 40 20.97 -5.04 -17.99
CA GLN A 40 21.29 -6.47 -17.83
C GLN A 40 22.45 -6.78 -16.84
N TYR A 41 23.15 -5.75 -16.33
CA TYR A 41 24.31 -5.89 -15.45
C TYR A 41 24.25 -4.93 -14.24
N PRO A 42 23.52 -5.25 -13.16
CA PRO A 42 23.67 -4.55 -11.89
C PRO A 42 24.93 -5.07 -11.18
N GLU A 43 26.10 -4.74 -11.72
CA GLU A 43 27.41 -5.14 -11.16
C GLU A 43 27.69 -4.47 -9.80
N GLU A 44 27.00 -3.38 -9.50
CA GLU A 44 27.10 -2.71 -8.21
C GLU A 44 26.08 -3.26 -7.21
N ARG A 45 26.58 -3.78 -6.08
CA ARG A 45 25.80 -4.23 -4.91
C ARG A 45 24.75 -3.21 -4.48
N GLN A 46 25.05 -1.91 -4.61
CA GLN A 46 24.12 -0.82 -4.27
C GLN A 46 22.91 -0.78 -5.20
N SER A 47 23.11 -0.89 -6.52
CA SER A 47 22.02 -0.92 -7.51
C SER A 47 21.07 -2.09 -7.28
N ARG A 48 21.60 -3.27 -6.92
CA ARG A 48 20.78 -4.43 -6.58
C ARG A 48 19.94 -4.21 -5.33
N LEU A 49 20.50 -3.60 -4.28
CA LEU A 49 19.76 -3.31 -3.05
C LEU A 49 18.66 -2.27 -3.28
N ILE A 50 18.92 -1.24 -4.08
CA ILE A 50 17.91 -0.24 -4.46
C ILE A 50 16.78 -0.90 -5.25
N LEU A 51 17.11 -1.72 -6.25
CA LEU A 51 16.12 -2.46 -7.04
C LEU A 51 15.26 -3.37 -6.17
N MET A 52 15.87 -4.15 -5.26
CA MET A 52 15.14 -5.03 -4.35
C MET A 52 14.20 -4.26 -3.45
N MET A 53 14.68 -3.18 -2.81
CA MET A 53 13.86 -2.31 -1.98
C MET A 53 12.69 -1.71 -2.77
N TRP A 54 12.92 -1.37 -4.03
CA TRP A 54 11.93 -0.76 -4.88
C TRP A 54 10.84 -1.75 -5.31
N ILE A 55 11.22 -2.99 -5.66
CA ILE A 55 10.30 -4.10 -5.96
C ILE A 55 9.48 -4.47 -4.73
N THR A 56 10.12 -4.67 -3.58
CA THR A 56 9.42 -5.11 -2.37
C THR A 56 8.46 -4.04 -1.86
N SER A 57 8.86 -2.76 -1.88
CA SER A 57 7.96 -1.66 -1.54
C SER A 57 6.79 -1.59 -2.51
N GLY A 58 7.03 -1.68 -3.82
CA GLY A 58 5.97 -1.69 -4.82
C GLY A 58 4.98 -2.85 -4.63
N ALA A 59 5.50 -4.07 -4.41
CA ALA A 59 4.67 -5.25 -4.16
C ALA A 59 3.81 -5.13 -2.92
N PHE A 60 4.39 -4.63 -1.84
CA PHE A 60 3.69 -4.42 -0.58
C PHE A 60 2.57 -3.39 -0.74
N MET A 61 2.85 -2.27 -1.41
CA MET A 61 1.86 -1.22 -1.71
C MET A 61 0.72 -1.75 -2.59
N SER A 62 1.04 -2.48 -3.65
CA SER A 62 0.04 -3.06 -4.56
C SER A 62 -0.87 -4.06 -3.85
N PHE A 63 -0.29 -4.97 -3.08
CA PHE A 63 -1.04 -6.03 -2.41
C PHE A 63 -1.93 -5.47 -1.30
N LEU A 64 -1.36 -4.66 -0.39
CA LEU A 64 -2.15 -4.12 0.71
C LEU A 64 -3.11 -3.02 0.26
N GLY A 65 -2.82 -2.26 -0.79
CA GLY A 65 -3.78 -1.26 -1.28
C GLY A 65 -5.07 -1.86 -1.84
N ILE A 66 -4.98 -3.00 -2.53
CA ILE A 66 -6.16 -3.60 -3.16
C ILE A 66 -6.93 -4.51 -2.19
N LEU A 67 -6.27 -4.95 -1.11
CA LEU A 67 -6.82 -5.93 -0.19
C LEU A 67 -8.15 -5.45 0.45
N PRO A 68 -8.28 -4.21 0.96
CA PRO A 68 -9.56 -3.74 1.51
C PRO A 68 -10.66 -3.65 0.47
N ALA A 69 -10.32 -3.28 -0.77
CA ALA A 69 -11.28 -3.23 -1.85
C ALA A 69 -11.86 -4.62 -2.11
N ILE A 70 -11.01 -5.64 -2.23
CA ILE A 70 -11.48 -7.02 -2.41
C ILE A 70 -12.32 -7.45 -1.21
N LEU A 71 -11.83 -7.26 0.02
CA LEU A 71 -12.52 -7.77 1.19
C LEU A 71 -13.88 -7.10 1.42
N ILE A 72 -13.96 -5.78 1.29
CA ILE A 72 -15.22 -5.04 1.47
C ILE A 72 -16.19 -5.29 0.33
N LEU A 73 -15.74 -5.32 -0.93
CA LEU A 73 -16.63 -5.55 -2.08
C LEU A 73 -17.28 -6.94 -2.02
N PHE A 74 -16.52 -7.98 -1.66
CA PHE A 74 -17.01 -9.36 -1.71
C PHE A 74 -17.65 -9.85 -0.42
N PHE A 75 -17.22 -9.36 0.74
CA PHE A 75 -17.65 -9.89 2.04
C PHE A 75 -18.32 -8.85 2.94
N GLY A 76 -18.20 -7.56 2.62
CA GLY A 76 -18.64 -6.47 3.50
C GLY A 76 -17.84 -6.39 4.80
N PRO A 77 -18.23 -5.51 5.73
CA PRO A 77 -17.47 -5.24 6.95
C PRO A 77 -17.74 -6.28 8.06
N GLN A 78 -17.50 -7.56 7.77
CA GLN A 78 -17.66 -8.63 8.76
C GLN A 78 -16.45 -8.71 9.72
N PRO A 79 -16.59 -9.28 10.93
CA PRO A 79 -15.50 -9.33 11.91
C PRO A 79 -14.16 -9.87 11.38
N PRO A 80 -14.10 -10.90 10.52
CA PRO A 80 -12.85 -11.35 9.93
C PRO A 80 -12.20 -10.29 9.03
N VAL A 81 -13.01 -9.59 8.21
CA VAL A 81 -12.54 -8.50 7.34
C VAL A 81 -11.98 -7.37 8.18
N ILE A 82 -12.70 -6.92 9.21
CA ILE A 82 -12.23 -5.88 10.13
C ILE A 82 -10.91 -6.29 10.79
N THR A 83 -10.77 -7.56 11.21
CA THR A 83 -9.52 -8.07 11.78
C THR A 83 -8.36 -7.97 10.78
N THR A 84 -8.59 -8.33 9.51
CA THR A 84 -7.58 -8.18 8.45
C THR A 84 -7.21 -6.71 8.24
N LEU A 85 -8.18 -5.80 8.22
CA LEU A 85 -7.93 -4.36 8.08
C LEU A 85 -7.10 -3.79 9.24
N ILE A 86 -7.28 -4.28 10.47
CA ILE A 86 -6.44 -3.90 11.62
C ILE A 86 -4.99 -4.33 11.38
N VAL A 87 -4.77 -5.59 10.99
CA VAL A 87 -3.43 -6.11 10.70
C VAL A 87 -2.79 -5.35 9.54
N GLU A 88 -3.56 -5.03 8.51
CA GLU A 88 -3.12 -4.22 7.38
C GLU A 88 -2.70 -2.80 7.83
N THR A 89 -3.48 -2.16 8.69
CA THR A 89 -3.15 -0.84 9.25
C THR A 89 -1.79 -0.85 9.94
N VAL A 90 -1.54 -1.87 10.76
CA VAL A 90 -0.25 -2.06 11.44
C VAL A 90 0.88 -2.29 10.42
N ALA A 91 0.64 -3.12 9.40
CA ALA A 91 1.64 -3.44 8.37
C ALA A 91 2.02 -2.21 7.53
N VAL A 92 1.03 -1.43 7.06
CA VAL A 92 1.27 -0.19 6.29
C VAL A 92 1.92 0.88 7.16
N GLY A 93 1.48 1.03 8.41
CA GLY A 93 2.09 1.93 9.37
C GLY A 93 3.56 1.58 9.64
N PHE A 94 3.87 0.28 9.77
CA PHE A 94 5.23 -0.20 9.91
C PHE A 94 6.08 0.11 8.67
N LEU A 95 5.55 -0.06 7.46
CA LEU A 95 6.28 0.31 6.23
C LEU A 95 6.63 1.80 6.23
N SER A 96 5.67 2.67 6.55
CA SER A 96 5.90 4.12 6.63
C SER A 96 6.99 4.46 7.65
N LEU A 97 6.91 3.89 8.86
CA LEU A 97 7.91 4.06 9.90
C LEU A 97 9.29 3.53 9.46
N HIS A 98 9.33 2.37 8.82
CA HIS A 98 10.56 1.75 8.35
C HIS A 98 11.26 2.63 7.31
N ILE A 99 10.54 3.20 6.35
CA ILE A 99 11.10 4.13 5.34
C ILE A 99 11.65 5.38 6.02
N PHE A 100 10.97 5.89 7.04
CA PHE A 100 11.45 7.05 7.81
C PHE A 100 12.75 6.75 8.56
N LEU A 101 12.77 5.66 9.34
CA LEU A 101 13.91 5.28 10.19
C LEU A 101 15.13 4.80 9.40
N SER A 102 14.93 4.19 8.24
CA SER A 102 16.02 3.73 7.37
C SER A 102 16.75 4.85 6.62
N GLY A 103 16.38 6.11 6.87
CA GLY A 103 17.03 7.28 6.27
C GLY A 103 16.24 7.84 5.10
N TYR A 104 15.08 8.45 5.37
CA TYR A 104 14.22 9.07 4.35
C TYR A 104 14.99 9.87 3.27
N LYS A 105 16.01 10.64 3.67
CA LYS A 105 16.80 11.48 2.75
C LYS A 105 17.58 10.68 1.70
N THR A 106 18.02 9.46 2.03
CA THR A 106 18.85 8.62 1.15
C THR A 106 18.03 7.77 0.18
N HIS A 107 16.70 7.75 0.34
CA HIS A 107 15.82 7.00 -0.56
C HIS A 107 15.60 7.70 -1.91
N THR A 108 15.30 6.90 -2.92
CA THR A 108 14.90 7.38 -4.25
C THR A 108 13.57 8.14 -4.15
N GLN A 109 13.36 9.10 -5.07
CA GLN A 109 12.12 9.90 -5.09
C GLN A 109 10.84 9.05 -5.09
N PRO A 110 10.75 7.94 -5.83
CA PRO A 110 9.55 7.10 -5.83
C PRO A 110 9.27 6.49 -4.44
N ILE A 111 10.29 6.03 -3.71
CA ILE A 111 10.12 5.54 -2.33
C ILE A 111 9.70 6.67 -1.38
N LYS A 112 10.20 7.89 -1.58
CA LYS A 112 9.78 9.07 -0.79
C LYS A 112 8.31 9.43 -0.99
N ILE A 113 7.80 9.32 -2.22
CA ILE A 113 6.36 9.48 -2.51
C ILE A 113 5.58 8.33 -1.86
N GLY A 114 6.08 7.11 -1.99
CA GLY A 114 5.52 5.92 -1.36
C GLY A 114 5.33 6.07 0.16
N PHE A 115 6.30 6.67 0.86
CA PHE A 115 6.18 6.99 2.29
C PHE A 115 4.93 7.82 2.61
N PHE A 116 4.69 8.91 1.89
CA PHE A 116 3.54 9.79 2.13
C PHE A 116 2.23 9.09 1.81
N LEU A 117 2.21 8.28 0.75
CA LEU A 117 1.05 7.47 0.40
C LEU A 117 0.76 6.41 1.46
N SER A 118 1.78 5.73 2.01
CA SER A 118 1.63 4.76 3.09
C SER A 118 1.12 5.41 4.36
N LEU A 119 1.66 6.59 4.70
CA LEU A 119 1.19 7.36 5.86
C LEU A 119 -0.27 7.79 5.69
N GLY A 120 -0.61 8.39 4.55
CA GLY A 120 -1.99 8.81 4.25
C GLY A 120 -2.96 7.63 4.26
N TYR A 121 -2.58 6.51 3.68
CA TYR A 121 -3.41 5.31 3.66
C TYR A 121 -3.59 4.69 5.06
N THR A 122 -2.54 4.69 5.88
CA THR A 122 -2.63 4.29 7.30
C THR A 122 -3.63 5.17 8.07
N ILE A 123 -3.64 6.47 7.81
CA ILE A 123 -4.59 7.41 8.43
C ILE A 123 -6.03 7.08 7.98
N VAL A 124 -6.25 6.84 6.69
CA VAL A 124 -7.57 6.47 6.17
C VAL A 124 -8.07 5.16 6.78
N LEU A 125 -7.23 4.11 6.80
CA LEU A 125 -7.54 2.84 7.44
C LEU A 125 -7.88 3.01 8.93
N SER A 126 -7.08 3.78 9.66
CA SER A 126 -7.30 4.05 11.08
C SER A 126 -8.62 4.79 11.32
N ALA A 127 -8.91 5.81 10.51
CA ALA A 127 -10.15 6.57 10.60
C ALA A 127 -11.38 5.71 10.29
N TYR A 128 -11.29 4.86 9.26
CA TYR A 128 -12.34 3.90 8.92
C TYR A 128 -12.59 2.92 10.08
N LEU A 129 -11.53 2.32 10.63
CA LEU A 129 -11.64 1.40 11.76
C LEU A 129 -12.23 2.06 13.01
N LEU A 130 -11.83 3.30 13.33
CA LEU A 130 -12.39 4.03 14.47
C LEU A 130 -13.90 4.31 14.32
N ASN A 131 -14.37 4.54 13.10
CA ASN A 131 -15.80 4.73 12.81
C ASN A 131 -16.63 3.45 13.05
N PHE A 132 -16.02 2.27 13.07
CA PHE A 132 -16.71 1.03 13.43
C PHE A 132 -16.89 0.83 14.95
N TRP A 133 -16.12 1.55 15.77
CA TRP A 133 -16.16 1.41 17.23
C TRP A 133 -17.01 2.47 17.93
N VAL A 134 -17.48 3.50 17.21
CA VAL A 134 -18.34 4.59 17.69
C VAL A 134 -19.78 4.34 17.24
#